data_AF-A0A661DB11-F1
#
_entry.id   AF-A0A661DB11-F1
#
_cell.length_a   1.000
_cell.length_b   1.000
_cell.length_c   1.000
_cell.angle_alpha   90.00
_cell.angle_beta   90.00
_cell.angle_gamma   90.00
#
_symmetry.space_group_name_H-M   'P 1'
#
loop_
_entity.id
_entity.type
_entity.pdbx_description
1 polymer ?
#
loop_
_entity_poly.entity_id
_entity_poly.type
_entity_poly.pdbx_seq_one_letter_code
_entity_poly.pdbx_strand_id
1 'polypeptide(L)'
;GSSDGRFATGDDFDRNLYLIDRKTREMILLSAGHKSSAKDHVHPTFSPDGTKIQIQSAMLSEDDKTMNICVVPVPKEWLKRK
;
A
#
# COMPACT_ATOMS: atom_id res chain seq x y z
N GLY A 1 -5.28 7.96 -4.12
CA GLY A 1 -4.38 8.17 -5.28
C GLY A 1 -3.27 9.12 -4.89
N SER A 2 -2.16 9.15 -5.64
CA SER A 2 -1.08 10.12 -5.44
C SER A 2 -1.56 11.54 -5.78
N SER A 3 -0.89 12.55 -5.23
CA SER A 3 -1.26 13.96 -5.39
C SER A 3 -1.16 14.47 -6.83
N ASP A 4 -0.20 13.94 -7.60
CA ASP A 4 -0.02 14.21 -9.03
C ASP A 4 -1.01 13.41 -9.93
N GLY A 5 -1.85 12.57 -9.32
CA GLY A 5 -2.82 11.75 -10.02
C GLY A 5 -2.22 10.59 -10.82
N ARG A 6 -0.90 10.37 -10.79
CA ARG A 6 -0.25 9.32 -11.58
C ARG A 6 -0.53 7.92 -11.03
N PHE A 7 -0.39 7.74 -9.73
CA PHE A 7 -0.53 6.44 -9.08
C PHE A 7 -1.87 6.30 -8.39
N ALA A 8 -2.43 5.10 -8.48
CA ALA A 8 -3.42 4.60 -7.54
C ALA A 8 -2.79 3.51 -6.68
N THR A 9 -3.39 3.28 -5.52
CA THR A 9 -3.06 2.16 -4.64
C THR A 9 -4.35 1.64 -4.06
N GLY A 10 -4.38 0.36 -3.76
CA GLY A 10 -5.53 -0.34 -3.18
C GLY A 10 -5.09 -1.69 -2.67
N ASP A 11 -5.86 -2.21 -1.72
CA ASP A 11 -5.79 -3.59 -1.28
C ASP A 11 -6.90 -4.44 -1.89
N ASP A 12 -6.67 -5.75 -1.95
CA ASP A 12 -7.69 -6.74 -2.33
C ASP A 12 -8.29 -7.45 -1.10
N PHE A 13 -9.20 -8.40 -1.32
CA PHE A 13 -9.81 -9.18 -0.24
C PHE A 13 -8.82 -10.08 0.51
N ASP A 14 -7.71 -10.43 -0.13
CA ASP A 14 -6.59 -11.14 0.48
C ASP A 14 -5.61 -10.18 1.20
N ARG A 15 -5.96 -8.88 1.25
CA ARG A 15 -5.21 -7.80 1.92
C ARG A 15 -3.84 -7.57 1.28
N ASN A 16 -3.66 -7.95 0.02
CA ASN A 16 -2.45 -7.63 -0.74
C ASN A 16 -2.48 -6.16 -1.17
N LEU A 17 -1.36 -5.46 -0.98
CA LEU A 17 -1.23 -4.05 -1.34
C LEU A 17 -0.64 -3.91 -2.75
N TYR A 18 -1.32 -3.16 -3.61
CA TYR A 18 -0.84 -2.89 -4.97
C TYR A 18 -0.56 -1.41 -5.24
N LEU A 19 0.39 -1.18 -6.13
CA LEU A 19 0.58 0.09 -6.83
C LEU A 19 0.10 -0.07 -8.27
N ILE A 20 -0.62 0.93 -8.77
CA ILE A 20 -1.13 0.97 -10.13
C ILE A 20 -0.65 2.27 -10.77
N ASP A 21 0.09 2.19 -11.88
CA ASP A 21 0.35 3.36 -12.71
C ASP A 21 -0.85 3.57 -13.64
N ARG A 22 -1.57 4.68 -13.45
CA ARG A 22 -2.82 4.95 -14.19
C ARG A 22 -2.58 5.27 -15.66
N LYS A 23 -1.35 5.64 -16.05
CA LYS A 23 -0.98 5.93 -17.44
C LYS A 23 -0.75 4.65 -18.21
N THR A 24 0.02 3.71 -17.64
CA THR A 24 0.38 2.45 -18.32
C THR A 24 -0.60 1.31 -18.03
N ARG A 25 -1.42 1.44 -16.99
CA ARG A 25 -2.27 0.38 -16.43
C ARG A 25 -1.49 -0.81 -15.86
N GLU A 26 -0.18 -0.67 -15.71
CA GLU A 26 0.64 -1.67 -15.05
C GLU A 26 0.36 -1.66 -13.55
N MET A 27 0.39 -2.84 -12.96
CA MET A 27 0.19 -3.07 -11.53
C MET A 27 1.35 -3.87 -10.97
N ILE A 28 1.82 -3.52 -9.78
CA ILE A 28 2.76 -4.33 -9.01
C ILE A 28 2.27 -4.56 -7.60
N LEU A 29 2.58 -5.74 -7.08
CA LEU A 29 2.41 -6.09 -5.68
C LEU A 29 3.52 -5.40 -4.85
N LEU A 30 3.13 -4.66 -3.82
CA LEU A 30 4.06 -3.98 -2.91
C LEU A 30 4.25 -4.74 -1.59
N SER A 31 3.18 -5.33 -1.05
CA SER A 31 3.17 -6.03 0.23
C SER A 31 2.07 -7.09 0.25
N ALA A 32 2.30 -8.21 0.91
CA ALA A 32 1.39 -9.35 0.97
C ALA A 32 1.57 -10.11 2.30
N GLY A 33 0.71 -11.10 2.55
CA GLY A 33 0.79 -11.94 3.75
C GLY A 33 0.28 -11.23 5.02
N HIS A 34 -0.52 -10.18 4.86
CA HIS A 34 -1.20 -9.52 5.97
C HIS A 34 -2.14 -10.51 6.67
N LYS A 35 -2.18 -10.45 8.00
CA LYS A 35 -2.89 -11.43 8.84
C LYS A 35 -4.39 -11.41 8.55
N SER A 36 -4.99 -12.57 8.25
CA SER A 36 -6.43 -12.68 8.04
C SER A 36 -7.24 -12.41 9.31
N SER A 37 -6.62 -12.61 10.48
CA SER A 37 -7.14 -12.27 11.81
C SER A 37 -7.14 -10.78 12.13
N ALA A 38 -6.47 -9.94 11.32
CA ALA A 38 -6.42 -8.51 11.52
C ALA A 38 -7.84 -7.93 11.67
N LYS A 39 -8.01 -7.01 12.63
CA LYS A 39 -9.32 -6.40 12.91
C LYS A 39 -9.90 -5.65 11.73
N ASP A 40 -9.04 -5.16 10.85
CA ASP A 40 -9.43 -4.37 9.69
C ASP A 40 -8.51 -4.64 8.49
N HIS A 41 -8.85 -4.07 7.34
CA HIS A 41 -8.04 -4.16 6.11
C HIS A 41 -6.98 -3.04 6.00
N VAL A 42 -6.25 -2.93 4.89
CA VAL A 42 -4.94 -2.23 4.85
C VAL A 42 -5.08 -0.69 4.76
N HIS A 43 -6.18 -0.20 4.17
CA HIS A 43 -6.50 1.23 3.99
C HIS A 43 -5.32 2.11 3.52
N PRO A 44 -4.76 1.86 2.32
CA PRO A 44 -3.58 2.56 1.87
C PRO A 44 -3.84 4.03 1.50
N THR A 45 -2.97 4.93 1.96
CA THR A 45 -3.03 6.36 1.68
C THR A 45 -1.65 6.91 1.30
N PHE A 46 -1.56 7.70 0.23
CA PHE A 46 -0.29 8.30 -0.19
C PHE A 46 0.14 9.45 0.72
N SER A 47 1.45 9.61 0.91
CA SER A 47 2.04 10.84 1.40
C SER A 47 1.79 12.01 0.42
N PRO A 48 1.86 13.27 0.87
CA PRO A 48 1.62 14.43 0.01
C PRO A 48 2.52 14.51 -1.23
N ASP A 49 3.76 14.04 -1.13
CA ASP A 49 4.74 13.99 -2.22
C ASP A 49 4.61 12.74 -3.11
N GLY A 50 3.67 11.84 -2.80
CA GLY A 50 3.44 10.60 -3.55
C GLY A 50 4.57 9.56 -3.45
N THR A 51 5.58 9.76 -2.60
CA THR A 51 6.74 8.85 -2.51
C THR A 51 6.57 7.70 -1.52
N LYS A 52 5.55 7.77 -0.65
CA LYS A 52 5.27 6.77 0.38
C LYS A 52 3.77 6.50 0.47
N ILE A 53 3.44 5.34 1.04
CA ILE A 53 2.08 4.90 1.31
C ILE A 53 1.99 4.52 2.78
N GLN A 54 1.12 5.18 3.53
CA GLN A 54 0.73 4.75 4.87
C GLN A 54 -0.28 3.62 4.75
N ILE A 55 -0.10 2.58 5.57
CA ILE A 55 -1.03 1.46 5.70
C ILE A 55 -1.30 1.13 7.16
N GLN A 56 -2.37 0.36 7.39
CA GLN A 56 -2.63 -0.33 8.65
C GLN A 56 -2.26 -1.81 8.50
N SER A 57 -1.58 -2.40 9.48
CA SER A 57 -1.24 -3.82 9.45
C SER A 57 -1.11 -4.41 10.85
N ALA A 58 -1.60 -5.63 11.04
CA ALA A 58 -1.41 -6.40 12.26
C ALA A 58 -0.14 -7.27 12.25
N MET A 59 0.67 -7.23 11.20
CA MET A 59 1.89 -8.06 11.10
C MET A 59 2.95 -7.76 12.16
N LEU A 60 2.90 -6.57 12.77
CA LEU A 60 3.79 -6.16 13.85
C LEU A 60 3.13 -6.31 15.24
N SER A 61 1.87 -6.73 15.28
CA SER A 61 1.13 -6.87 16.53
C SER A 61 1.47 -8.19 17.21
N GLU A 62 1.55 -8.16 18.55
CA GLU A 62 1.78 -9.38 19.33
C GLU A 62 0.58 -10.34 19.29
N ASP A 63 -0.62 -9.83 19.02
CA ASP A 63 -1.89 -10.57 19.01
C ASP A 63 -2.38 -10.95 17.60
N ASP A 64 -1.62 -10.64 16.55
CA ASP A 64 -1.99 -10.79 15.13
C ASP A 64 -3.32 -10.12 14.76
N LYS A 65 -3.81 -9.16 15.55
CA LYS A 65 -5.14 -8.53 15.40
C LYS A 65 -5.11 -7.01 15.45
N THR A 66 -4.33 -6.46 16.37
CA THR A 66 -4.25 -5.02 16.63
C THR A 66 -3.54 -4.31 15.47
N MET A 67 -4.08 -3.17 15.03
CA MET A 67 -3.57 -2.49 13.85
C MET A 67 -2.45 -1.52 14.21
N ASN A 68 -1.28 -1.70 13.59
CA ASN A 68 -0.18 -0.74 13.63
C ASN A 68 -0.18 0.12 12.36
N ILE A 69 0.32 1.35 12.49
CA ILE A 69 0.58 2.21 11.33
C ILE A 69 1.96 1.85 10.76
N CYS A 70 2.00 1.53 9.47
CA CYS A 70 3.23 1.23 8.76
C CYS A 70 3.37 2.14 7.53
N VAL A 71 4.60 2.27 7.03
CA VAL A 71 4.91 3.06 5.83
C VAL A 71 5.61 2.16 4.82
N VAL A 72 5.03 2.08 3.62
CA VAL A 72 5.58 1.37 2.47
C VAL A 72 6.10 2.41 1.47
N PRO A 73 7.39 2.40 1.10
CA PRO A 73 7.90 3.32 0.09
C PRO A 73 7.43 2.92 -1.31
N VAL A 74 7.09 3.91 -2.14
CA VAL A 74 6.90 3.65 -3.58
C VAL A 74 8.26 3.30 -4.18
N PRO A 75 8.37 2.21 -4.98
CA PRO A 75 9.65 1.81 -5.55
C PRO A 75 10.30 2.93 -6.38
N LYS A 76 11.59 3.19 -6.13
CA LYS A 76 12.34 4.25 -6.83
C LYS A 76 12.28 4.10 -8.35
N GLU A 77 12.33 2.87 -8.85
CA GLU A 77 12.25 2.60 -10.29
C GLU A 77 10.88 2.91 -10.90
N TRP A 78 9.81 2.95 -10.10
CA TRP A 78 8.48 3.39 -10.56
C TRP A 78 8.36 4.91 -10.56
N LEU A 79 8.89 5.57 -9.53
CA LEU A 79 8.97 7.03 -9.45
C LEU A 79 9.75 7.65 -10.62
N LYS A 80 10.83 6.99 -11.07
CA LYS A 80 11.69 7.47 -12.19
C LYS A 80 11.08 7.28 -13.59
N ARG A 81 10.05 6.44 -13.76
CA ARG A 81 9.37 6.24 -15.06
C ARG A 81 8.63 7.52 -15.48
N LYS A 82 8.48 7.76 -16.78
CA LYS A 82 7.88 8.98 -17.35
C LYS A 82 6.55 8.72 -18.05
#